data_AF-A0A858REA1-F1
#
_entry.id   AF-A0A858REA1-F1
#
_cell.length_a   1.000
_cell.length_b   1.000
_cell.length_c   1.000
_cell.angle_alpha   90.00
_cell.angle_beta   90.00
_cell.angle_gamma   90.00
#
_symmetry.space_group_name_H-M   'P 1'
#
loop_
_entity.id
_entity.type
_entity.pdbx_description
1 polymer ?
#
loop_
_entity_poly.entity_id
_entity_poly.type
_entity_poly.pdbx_seq_one_letter_code
_entity_poly.pdbx_strand_id
1 'polypeptide(L)'
;MRHSISFLFFPLLATAAEKPTTSSITGNIFRPVQLEASEARIGKLKLADGFKLSVFARNLGAPRMMANSPAGGVYVTRRGEKGDLLLLQDTNKDGVAESNRSILKLPHIHGIAVRGDTLFLTTIREVYTTTIGDEGSIGELKKLYDDLPDAGQHPNRTMAFSPKGELFLSVGSTTNSAAEPNPESATLLKIDPRGGKRTIFAKGLRNTIGFAWHPETGKLYGMDHGIDYLGDEIQREELNELKEGMNYGWPFVYEEGKPNLEDDPKETTGMTWEEYAKTCEPSILTATAHSAPMALLFPSKAQFPADFSGDALVTFHGSWNRAEPTGYSVMRLRFKDGEPVAFENFLSGFIEGDGQFGRPCGLLERPDGSILISDDGAGMIYRITHAGPDSAE
;
A
#
# COMPACT_ATOMS: atom_id res chain seq x y z
N MET A 1 80.45 -5.48 -19.48
CA MET A 1 79.44 -5.62 -18.41
C MET A 1 78.06 -5.47 -19.04
N ARG A 2 77.32 -6.57 -19.25
CA ARG A 2 75.92 -6.53 -19.69
C ARG A 2 75.04 -6.72 -18.46
N HIS A 3 74.24 -5.72 -18.12
CA HIS A 3 73.25 -5.81 -17.04
C HIS A 3 72.01 -6.53 -17.58
N SER A 4 71.66 -7.67 -16.97
CA SER A 4 70.44 -8.40 -17.25
C SER A 4 69.39 -7.99 -16.22
N ILE A 5 68.28 -7.39 -16.66
CA ILE A 5 67.13 -7.02 -15.83
C ILE A 5 66.19 -8.23 -15.85
N SER A 6 66.00 -8.85 -14.67
CA SER A 6 65.04 -9.94 -14.49
C SER A 6 63.71 -9.35 -14.03
N PHE A 7 62.67 -9.48 -14.85
CA PHE A 7 61.30 -9.14 -14.47
C PHE A 7 60.70 -10.34 -13.72
N LEU A 8 60.40 -10.15 -12.44
CA LEU A 8 59.57 -11.05 -11.65
C LEU A 8 58.11 -10.89 -12.10
N PHE A 9 57.60 -11.88 -12.83
CA PHE A 9 56.17 -12.06 -13.03
C PHE A 9 55.56 -12.61 -11.74
N PHE A 10 54.75 -11.81 -11.05
CA PHE A 10 53.80 -12.33 -10.07
C PHE A 10 52.64 -12.97 -10.84
N PRO A 11 52.27 -14.24 -10.59
CA PRO A 11 51.05 -14.78 -11.14
C PRO A 11 49.89 -14.05 -10.47
N LEU A 12 49.09 -13.38 -11.29
CA LEU A 12 47.76 -12.93 -10.91
C LEU A 12 46.98 -14.21 -10.53
N LEU A 13 46.77 -14.44 -9.24
CA LEU A 13 45.83 -15.45 -8.77
C LEU A 13 44.46 -14.99 -9.25
N ALA A 14 44.03 -15.56 -10.38
CA ALA A 14 42.64 -15.53 -10.79
C ALA A 14 41.83 -16.10 -9.62
N THR A 15 41.09 -15.22 -8.94
CA THR A 15 40.10 -15.61 -7.96
C THR A 15 39.18 -16.62 -8.62
N ALA A 16 39.11 -17.82 -8.05
CA ALA A 16 38.28 -18.91 -8.55
C ALA A 16 36.87 -18.37 -8.82
N ALA A 17 36.36 -18.64 -10.02
CA ALA A 17 34.95 -18.42 -10.33
C ALA A 17 34.12 -19.14 -9.27
N GLU A 18 33.27 -18.41 -8.57
CA GLU A 18 32.23 -18.97 -7.71
C GLU A 18 31.43 -20.00 -8.53
N LYS A 19 31.12 -21.16 -7.94
CA LYS A 19 30.40 -22.23 -8.64
C LYS A 19 29.12 -21.65 -9.26
N PRO A 20 28.73 -22.05 -10.49
CA PRO A 20 27.50 -21.55 -11.08
C PRO A 20 26.30 -21.90 -10.19
N THR A 21 25.53 -20.88 -9.81
CA THR A 21 24.25 -21.03 -9.12
C THR A 21 23.17 -21.32 -10.18
N THR A 22 22.27 -22.27 -9.91
CA THR A 22 21.16 -22.60 -10.81
C THR A 22 19.89 -22.75 -9.99
N SER A 23 18.83 -22.05 -10.40
CA SER A 23 17.47 -22.18 -9.88
C SER A 23 16.49 -22.34 -11.03
N SER A 24 15.34 -22.97 -10.76
CA SER A 24 14.21 -23.04 -11.68
C SER A 24 12.95 -22.63 -10.93
N ILE A 25 12.18 -21.72 -11.51
CA ILE A 25 10.95 -21.18 -10.94
C ILE A 25 9.85 -21.34 -11.98
N THR A 26 8.73 -21.92 -11.57
CA THR A 26 7.51 -21.94 -12.38
C THR A 26 6.65 -20.75 -11.95
N GLY A 27 6.51 -19.77 -12.84
CA GLY A 27 5.59 -18.64 -12.64
C GLY A 27 4.27 -18.87 -13.37
N ASN A 28 3.18 -18.38 -12.80
CA ASN A 28 1.86 -18.39 -13.42
C ASN A 28 1.32 -16.98 -13.56
N ILE A 29 0.52 -16.76 -14.61
CA ILE A 29 -0.21 -15.51 -14.81
C ILE A 29 -1.69 -15.86 -14.94
N PHE A 30 -2.47 -15.42 -13.97
CA PHE A 30 -3.93 -15.54 -14.00
C PHE A 30 -4.54 -14.17 -13.71
N ARG A 31 -5.31 -13.66 -14.67
CA ARG A 31 -6.04 -12.40 -14.52
C ARG A 31 -7.53 -12.72 -14.54
N PRO A 32 -8.20 -12.74 -13.37
CA PRO A 32 -9.62 -13.04 -13.32
C PRO A 32 -10.41 -12.08 -14.20
N VAL A 33 -11.42 -12.59 -14.90
CA VAL A 33 -12.28 -11.78 -15.75
C VAL A 33 -13.04 -10.77 -14.90
N GLN A 34 -13.06 -9.50 -15.31
CA GLN A 34 -13.89 -8.50 -14.64
C GLN A 34 -15.38 -8.83 -14.86
N LEU A 35 -16.07 -9.13 -13.77
CA LEU A 35 -17.51 -9.32 -13.71
C LEU A 35 -18.17 -8.03 -13.21
N GLU A 36 -19.45 -7.86 -13.52
CA GLU A 36 -20.26 -6.79 -12.95
C GLU A 36 -20.56 -7.06 -11.48
N ALA A 37 -20.34 -6.06 -10.62
CA ALA A 37 -20.75 -6.04 -9.22
C ALA A 37 -22.26 -5.80 -9.09
N SER A 38 -23.08 -6.75 -9.58
CA SER A 38 -24.53 -6.68 -9.45
C SER A 38 -24.97 -6.84 -8.00
N GLU A 39 -26.18 -6.37 -7.67
CA GLU A 39 -26.75 -6.56 -6.32
C GLU A 39 -26.76 -8.02 -5.87
N ALA A 40 -27.00 -8.95 -6.80
CA ALA A 40 -26.97 -10.38 -6.51
C ALA A 40 -25.56 -10.89 -6.16
N ARG A 41 -24.49 -10.30 -6.71
CA ARG A 41 -23.11 -10.65 -6.33
C ARG A 41 -22.68 -9.95 -5.05
N ILE A 42 -22.99 -8.66 -4.91
CA ILE A 42 -22.73 -7.90 -3.69
C ILE A 42 -23.41 -8.59 -2.49
N GLY A 43 -24.64 -9.07 -2.66
CA GLY A 43 -25.37 -9.83 -1.62
C GLY A 43 -24.78 -11.19 -1.26
N LYS A 44 -23.81 -11.72 -2.02
CA LYS A 44 -23.07 -12.95 -1.69
C LYS A 44 -21.76 -12.69 -0.94
N LEU A 45 -21.34 -11.42 -0.82
CA LEU A 45 -20.13 -11.07 -0.09
C LEU A 45 -20.26 -11.54 1.36
N LYS A 46 -19.18 -12.10 1.87
CA LYS A 46 -19.08 -12.60 3.24
C LYS A 46 -18.41 -11.54 4.08
N LEU A 47 -19.08 -11.13 5.14
CA LEU A 47 -18.61 -10.11 6.06
C LEU A 47 -18.51 -10.70 7.47
N ALA A 48 -17.61 -10.19 8.30
CA ALA A 48 -17.51 -10.56 9.70
C ALA A 48 -18.84 -10.36 10.44
N ASP A 49 -19.12 -11.24 11.41
CA ASP A 49 -20.37 -11.23 12.17
C ASP A 49 -20.62 -9.86 12.85
N GLY A 50 -21.88 -9.44 12.89
CA GLY A 50 -22.29 -8.15 13.48
C GLY A 50 -22.15 -6.94 12.56
N PHE A 51 -21.44 -7.06 11.44
CA PHE A 51 -21.29 -5.98 10.47
C PHE A 51 -22.32 -6.05 9.34
N LYS A 52 -22.61 -4.90 8.74
CA LYS A 52 -23.49 -4.73 7.58
C LYS A 52 -22.75 -4.00 6.48
N LEU A 53 -22.89 -4.49 5.24
CA LEU A 53 -22.39 -3.86 4.03
C LEU A 53 -23.51 -3.10 3.31
N SER A 54 -23.20 -1.91 2.84
CA SER A 54 -24.05 -1.12 1.93
C SER A 54 -23.17 -0.47 0.86
N VAL A 55 -23.79 0.08 -0.19
CA VAL A 55 -23.06 0.80 -1.24
C VAL A 55 -23.20 2.30 -1.00
N PHE A 56 -22.09 2.97 -0.72
CA PHE A 56 -22.02 4.41 -0.50
C PHE A 56 -22.07 5.17 -1.83
N ALA A 57 -21.36 4.70 -2.85
CA ALA A 57 -21.28 5.36 -4.15
C ALA A 57 -20.99 4.36 -5.28
N ARG A 58 -21.44 4.68 -6.49
CA ARG A 58 -21.37 3.82 -7.69
C ARG A 58 -20.84 4.59 -8.89
N ASN A 59 -20.48 3.85 -9.95
CA ASN A 59 -20.10 4.38 -11.26
C ASN A 59 -18.94 5.38 -11.22
N LEU A 60 -18.00 5.16 -10.31
CA LEU A 60 -16.91 6.09 -10.07
C LEU A 60 -15.76 5.91 -11.05
N GLY A 61 -15.64 4.77 -11.73
CA GLY A 61 -14.47 4.41 -12.54
C GLY A 61 -13.43 3.71 -11.68
N ALA A 62 -12.26 4.31 -11.45
CA ALA A 62 -11.19 3.71 -10.65
C ALA A 62 -10.91 4.50 -9.35
N PRO A 63 -11.84 4.53 -8.36
CA PRO A 63 -11.62 5.19 -7.07
C PRO A 63 -10.50 4.52 -6.28
N ARG A 64 -9.59 5.31 -5.70
CA ARG A 64 -8.40 4.85 -4.98
C ARG A 64 -8.43 5.33 -3.54
N MET A 65 -7.60 6.31 -3.19
CA MET A 65 -7.47 6.76 -1.81
C MET A 65 -8.54 7.80 -1.47
N MET A 66 -8.91 7.86 -0.19
CA MET A 66 -10.01 8.71 0.28
C MET A 66 -9.58 9.52 1.50
N ALA A 67 -10.20 10.69 1.69
CA ALA A 67 -10.03 11.47 2.90
C ALA A 67 -11.34 12.18 3.28
N ASN A 68 -11.55 12.38 4.58
CA ASN A 68 -12.67 13.16 5.07
C ASN A 68 -12.48 14.64 4.73
N SER A 69 -13.51 15.27 4.16
CA SER A 69 -13.58 16.72 4.11
C SER A 69 -14.09 17.24 5.46
N PRO A 70 -13.48 18.30 6.04
CA PRO A 70 -14.02 18.97 7.23
C PRO A 70 -15.45 19.49 7.04
N ALA A 71 -15.88 19.72 5.80
CA ALA A 71 -17.24 20.10 5.45
C ALA A 71 -18.24 18.92 5.39
N GLY A 72 -17.84 17.71 5.79
CA GLY A 72 -18.71 16.54 5.90
C GLY A 72 -18.71 15.63 4.66
N GLY A 73 -18.09 16.02 3.54
CA GLY A 73 -17.94 15.18 2.35
C GLY A 73 -16.81 14.13 2.44
N VAL A 74 -16.62 13.38 1.35
CA VAL A 74 -15.50 12.45 1.14
C VAL A 74 -14.76 12.85 -0.13
N TYR A 75 -13.48 13.15 -0.01
CA TYR A 75 -12.60 13.26 -1.17
C TYR A 75 -12.18 11.87 -1.64
N VAL A 76 -12.15 11.65 -2.96
CA VAL A 76 -11.76 10.37 -3.56
C VAL A 76 -10.85 10.63 -4.75
N THR A 77 -9.64 10.08 -4.72
CA THR A 77 -8.74 10.13 -5.89
C THR A 77 -9.17 9.08 -6.91
N ARG A 78 -9.17 9.43 -8.21
CA ARG A 78 -9.43 8.47 -9.29
C ARG A 78 -8.28 8.41 -10.26
N ARG A 79 -7.81 7.18 -10.52
CA ARG A 79 -6.75 6.92 -11.49
C ARG A 79 -7.29 6.70 -12.90
N GLY A 80 -6.36 6.42 -13.82
CA GLY A 80 -6.65 6.10 -15.22
C GLY A 80 -7.08 7.33 -16.00
N GLU A 81 -8.02 7.14 -16.92
CA GLU A 81 -8.49 8.20 -17.82
C GLU A 81 -9.07 9.40 -17.09
N LYS A 82 -9.72 9.16 -15.93
CA LYS A 82 -10.32 10.23 -15.12
C LYS A 82 -9.27 11.09 -14.47
N GLY A 83 -8.24 10.52 -13.83
CA GLY A 83 -7.09 11.25 -13.29
C GLY A 83 -7.51 12.55 -12.59
N ASP A 84 -8.35 12.45 -11.57
CA ASP A 84 -8.99 13.57 -10.91
C ASP A 84 -9.33 13.31 -9.44
N LEU A 85 -9.68 14.38 -8.73
CA LEU A 85 -10.21 14.37 -7.38
C LEU A 85 -11.73 14.54 -7.44
N LEU A 86 -12.45 13.56 -6.89
CA LEU A 86 -13.87 13.66 -6.64
C LEU A 86 -14.14 14.19 -5.23
N LEU A 87 -15.24 14.93 -5.08
CA LEU A 87 -15.93 15.18 -3.83
C LEU A 87 -17.28 14.45 -3.85
N LEU A 88 -17.49 13.56 -2.88
CA LEU A 88 -18.74 12.88 -2.62
C LEU A 88 -19.44 13.54 -1.43
N GLN A 89 -20.76 13.72 -1.52
CA GLN A 89 -21.56 14.28 -0.43
C GLN A 89 -22.78 13.38 -0.20
N ASP A 90 -22.96 13.00 1.05
CA ASP A 90 -24.16 12.37 1.61
C ASP A 90 -24.90 13.46 2.42
N THR A 91 -25.84 14.11 1.74
CA THR A 91 -26.53 15.31 2.19
C THR A 91 -27.72 14.99 3.09
N ASN A 92 -28.38 13.85 2.88
CA ASN A 92 -29.48 13.39 3.71
C ASN A 92 -29.02 12.52 4.91
N LYS A 93 -27.74 12.12 4.94
CA LYS A 93 -27.09 11.29 5.98
C LYS A 93 -27.64 9.87 6.07
N ASP A 94 -28.12 9.32 4.96
CA ASP A 94 -28.62 7.94 4.90
C ASP A 94 -27.51 6.90 4.66
N GLY A 95 -26.26 7.34 4.48
CA GLY A 95 -25.12 6.49 4.20
C GLY A 95 -24.90 6.24 2.71
N VAL A 96 -25.52 7.03 1.82
CA VAL A 96 -25.34 7.00 0.37
C VAL A 96 -25.00 8.41 -0.12
N ALA A 97 -23.97 8.54 -0.96
CA ALA A 97 -23.64 9.82 -1.58
C ALA A 97 -24.62 10.14 -2.71
N GLU A 98 -25.32 11.27 -2.63
CA GLU A 98 -26.21 11.75 -3.70
C GLU A 98 -25.47 12.53 -4.78
N SER A 99 -24.30 13.07 -4.46
CA SER A 99 -23.47 13.78 -5.43
C SER A 99 -22.06 13.21 -5.52
N ASN A 100 -21.56 13.17 -6.76
CA ASN A 100 -20.15 12.93 -7.07
C ASN A 100 -19.68 14.01 -8.06
N ARG A 101 -18.83 14.93 -7.61
CA ARG A 101 -18.34 16.03 -8.44
C ARG A 101 -16.84 15.94 -8.59
N SER A 102 -16.35 15.99 -9.83
CA SER A 102 -14.93 16.22 -10.09
C SER A 102 -14.60 17.66 -9.77
N ILE A 103 -13.68 17.88 -8.84
CA ILE A 103 -13.31 19.22 -8.36
C ILE A 103 -11.87 19.61 -8.75
N LEU A 104 -11.07 18.66 -9.24
CA LEU A 104 -9.71 18.90 -9.71
C LEU A 104 -9.29 17.83 -10.71
N LYS A 105 -8.91 18.22 -11.93
CA LYS A 105 -8.19 17.33 -12.85
C LYS A 105 -6.70 17.30 -12.45
N LEU A 106 -6.19 16.12 -12.13
CA LEU A 106 -4.78 15.91 -11.78
C LEU A 106 -4.34 14.52 -12.26
N PRO A 107 -3.72 14.41 -13.46
CA PRO A 107 -3.25 13.12 -13.98
C PRO A 107 -2.33 12.39 -13.00
N HIS A 108 -2.42 11.07 -12.96
CA HIS A 108 -1.65 10.20 -12.07
C HIS A 108 -1.85 10.44 -10.56
N ILE A 109 -2.89 11.18 -10.16
CA ILE A 109 -3.26 11.33 -8.74
C ILE A 109 -3.46 9.97 -8.06
N HIS A 110 -2.92 9.82 -6.86
CA HIS A 110 -3.11 8.61 -6.06
C HIS A 110 -3.33 8.93 -4.58
N GLY A 111 -2.29 9.33 -3.86
CA GLY A 111 -2.37 9.58 -2.42
C GLY A 111 -3.05 10.91 -2.11
N ILE A 112 -3.75 10.92 -0.98
CA ILE A 112 -4.48 12.06 -0.43
C ILE A 112 -4.35 12.04 1.08
N ALA A 113 -4.15 13.21 1.69
CA ALA A 113 -4.25 13.39 3.13
C ALA A 113 -4.87 14.75 3.45
N VAL A 114 -5.57 14.83 4.58
CA VAL A 114 -6.16 16.07 5.09
C VAL A 114 -5.62 16.34 6.47
N ARG A 115 -5.31 17.60 6.76
CA ARG A 115 -4.97 18.07 8.11
C ARG A 115 -5.55 19.46 8.35
N GLY A 116 -6.47 19.56 9.31
CA GLY A 116 -7.21 20.80 9.54
C GLY A 116 -7.99 21.18 8.27
N ASP A 117 -7.77 22.39 7.79
CA ASP A 117 -8.34 22.97 6.56
C ASP A 117 -7.44 22.78 5.33
N THR A 118 -6.39 21.96 5.42
CA THR A 118 -5.42 21.79 4.34
C THR A 118 -5.49 20.39 3.75
N LEU A 119 -5.58 20.32 2.42
CA LEU A 119 -5.55 19.10 1.62
C LEU A 119 -4.16 18.91 1.00
N PHE A 120 -3.68 17.67 0.98
CA PHE A 120 -2.44 17.25 0.35
C PHE A 120 -2.73 16.16 -0.68
N LEU A 121 -2.09 16.25 -1.84
CA LEU A 121 -2.27 15.32 -2.96
C LEU A 121 -0.91 14.93 -3.52
N THR A 122 -0.77 13.71 -4.03
CA THR A 122 0.43 13.28 -4.75
C THR A 122 0.07 12.64 -6.09
N THR A 123 0.93 12.92 -7.05
CA THR A 123 1.05 12.20 -8.33
C THR A 123 2.32 11.33 -8.27
N ILE A 124 2.85 10.91 -9.42
CA ILE A 124 4.10 10.13 -9.49
C ILE A 124 5.29 10.97 -8.99
N ARG A 125 5.44 12.19 -9.53
CA ARG A 125 6.64 13.03 -9.33
C ARG A 125 6.42 14.23 -8.43
N GLU A 126 5.17 14.55 -8.12
CA GLU A 126 4.81 15.80 -7.47
C GLU A 126 3.95 15.60 -6.23
N VAL A 127 4.15 16.49 -5.25
CA VAL A 127 3.26 16.66 -4.09
C VAL A 127 2.69 18.07 -4.15
N TYR A 128 1.39 18.17 -3.91
CA TYR A 128 0.64 19.41 -3.91
C TYR A 128 -0.06 19.63 -2.58
N THR A 129 -0.38 20.89 -2.30
CA THR A 129 -1.24 21.30 -1.19
C THR A 129 -2.23 22.37 -1.63
N THR A 130 -3.39 22.41 -1.00
CA THR A 130 -4.41 23.44 -1.21
C THR A 130 -5.25 23.61 0.05
N THR A 131 -5.89 24.77 0.20
CA THR A 131 -6.86 25.03 1.26
C THR A 131 -8.21 24.40 0.92
N ILE A 132 -8.94 23.97 1.94
CA ILE A 132 -10.30 23.47 1.86
C ILE A 132 -11.24 24.61 2.21
N GLY A 133 -12.11 24.97 1.28
CA GLY A 133 -13.15 25.98 1.45
C GLY A 133 -14.51 25.39 1.84
N ASP A 134 -15.52 26.24 1.74
CA ASP A 134 -16.90 25.88 2.04
C ASP A 134 -17.38 24.71 1.19
N GLU A 135 -18.23 23.87 1.80
CA GLU A 135 -18.79 22.65 1.19
C GLU A 135 -17.75 21.69 0.62
N GLY A 136 -16.49 21.78 1.06
CA GLY A 136 -15.41 20.92 0.59
C GLY A 136 -14.82 21.33 -0.76
N SER A 137 -15.11 22.54 -1.25
CA SER A 137 -14.36 23.15 -2.34
C SER A 137 -12.87 23.26 -2.00
N ILE A 138 -12.01 23.44 -3.01
CA ILE A 138 -10.57 23.59 -2.82
C ILE A 138 -10.08 24.89 -3.43
N GLY A 139 -9.05 25.47 -2.83
CA GLY A 139 -8.36 26.64 -3.35
C GLY A 139 -7.38 26.32 -4.49
N GLU A 140 -6.54 27.29 -4.82
CA GLU A 140 -5.47 27.12 -5.80
C GLU A 140 -4.47 26.04 -5.35
N LEU A 141 -4.08 25.18 -6.29
CA LEU A 141 -3.15 24.10 -6.02
C LEU A 141 -1.72 24.64 -5.97
N LYS A 142 -1.09 24.59 -4.79
CA LYS A 142 0.33 24.90 -4.62
C LYS A 142 1.16 23.63 -4.72
N LYS A 143 2.16 23.64 -5.59
CA LYS A 143 3.15 22.55 -5.67
C LYS A 143 4.17 22.68 -4.54
N LEU A 144 4.42 21.60 -3.80
CA LEU A 144 5.41 21.52 -2.72
C LEU A 144 6.71 20.86 -3.16
N TYR A 145 6.61 19.82 -3.98
CA TYR A 145 7.73 19.04 -4.52
C TYR A 145 7.42 18.65 -5.96
N ASP A 146 8.44 18.60 -6.82
CA ASP A 146 8.31 18.23 -8.23
C ASP A 146 9.42 17.31 -8.77
N ASP A 147 10.23 16.83 -7.84
CA ASP A 147 11.44 16.07 -8.05
C ASP A 147 11.41 14.71 -7.34
N LEU A 148 10.22 14.17 -7.04
CA LEU A 148 10.13 12.79 -6.55
C LEU A 148 10.69 11.82 -7.61
N PRO A 149 11.21 10.65 -7.18
CA PRO A 149 11.72 9.65 -8.10
C PRO A 149 10.67 9.19 -9.11
N ASP A 150 11.15 8.72 -10.27
CA ASP A 150 10.29 8.05 -11.24
C ASP A 150 9.57 6.84 -10.60
N ALA A 151 8.43 6.49 -11.18
CA ALA A 151 7.62 5.35 -10.80
C ALA A 151 8.22 4.02 -11.25
N GLY A 152 8.78 3.97 -12.47
CA GLY A 152 8.98 2.70 -13.17
C GLY A 152 7.74 1.79 -13.06
N GLN A 153 7.91 0.62 -12.46
CA GLN A 153 6.83 -0.36 -12.23
C GLN A 153 5.78 0.09 -11.20
N HIS A 154 6.11 0.91 -10.21
CA HIS A 154 5.23 1.22 -9.06
C HIS A 154 4.87 2.72 -8.95
N PRO A 155 3.90 3.22 -9.74
CA PRO A 155 3.53 4.64 -9.78
C PRO A 155 2.66 5.13 -8.62
N ASN A 156 2.23 4.23 -7.74
CA ASN A 156 1.32 4.58 -6.65
C ASN A 156 2.10 5.10 -5.45
N ARG A 157 1.61 6.19 -4.87
CA ARG A 157 2.21 6.84 -3.72
C ARG A 157 1.12 7.08 -2.68
N THR A 158 1.26 6.57 -1.47
CA THR A 158 0.31 6.81 -0.36
C THR A 158 0.91 7.82 0.58
N MET A 159 0.09 8.71 1.14
CA MET A 159 0.52 9.67 2.15
C MET A 159 -0.38 9.63 3.38
N ALA A 160 0.22 9.83 4.55
CA ALA A 160 -0.51 9.96 5.80
C ALA A 160 0.27 10.79 6.81
N PHE A 161 -0.45 11.47 7.69
CA PHE A 161 0.16 12.18 8.81
C PHE A 161 0.40 11.24 9.99
N SER A 162 1.58 11.34 10.59
CA SER A 162 1.84 10.72 11.89
C SER A 162 1.00 11.41 12.98
N PRO A 163 0.79 10.76 14.14
CA PRO A 163 0.18 11.41 15.30
C PRO A 163 0.89 12.68 15.76
N LYS A 164 2.19 12.81 15.47
CA LYS A 164 3.01 14.00 15.75
C LYS A 164 2.87 15.09 14.70
N GLY A 165 2.17 14.81 13.60
CA GLY A 165 1.93 15.77 12.54
C GLY A 165 3.02 15.85 11.48
N GLU A 166 3.77 14.78 11.28
CA GLU A 166 4.76 14.68 10.21
C GLU A 166 4.11 13.99 9.02
N LEU A 167 4.32 14.46 7.80
CA LEU A 167 3.74 13.85 6.60
C LEU A 167 4.68 12.76 6.08
N PHE A 168 4.15 11.56 5.88
CA PHE A 168 4.89 10.44 5.28
C PHE A 168 4.35 10.17 3.88
N LEU A 169 5.23 9.73 2.98
CA LEU A 169 4.90 9.39 1.59
C LEU A 169 5.62 8.11 1.20
N SER A 170 4.88 7.11 0.71
CA SER A 170 5.50 5.92 0.16
C SER A 170 5.98 6.13 -1.28
N VAL A 171 7.15 5.57 -1.59
CA VAL A 171 7.78 5.59 -2.91
C VAL A 171 8.20 4.17 -3.24
N GLY A 172 7.37 3.45 -4.01
CA GLY A 172 7.70 2.12 -4.51
C GLY A 172 8.89 2.10 -5.48
N SER A 173 9.41 0.89 -5.68
CA SER A 173 10.51 0.51 -6.55
C SER A 173 10.24 0.83 -8.02
N THR A 174 11.29 1.11 -8.78
CA THR A 174 11.19 1.30 -10.23
C THR A 174 11.16 -0.02 -11.02
N THR A 175 11.47 -1.16 -10.39
CA THR A 175 11.68 -2.45 -11.07
C THR A 175 10.95 -3.60 -10.37
N ASN A 176 11.07 -4.82 -10.92
CA ASN A 176 10.53 -6.03 -10.29
C ASN A 176 11.47 -6.66 -9.25
N SER A 177 12.79 -6.52 -9.42
CA SER A 177 13.78 -7.34 -8.69
C SER A 177 15.21 -6.83 -8.96
N ALA A 178 15.44 -5.53 -8.84
CA ALA A 178 16.76 -4.93 -9.08
C ALA A 178 17.01 -3.67 -8.24
N ALA A 179 18.28 -3.38 -8.00
CA ALA A 179 18.74 -2.18 -7.30
C ALA A 179 18.20 -0.89 -7.93
N GLU A 180 17.85 0.06 -7.06
CA GLU A 180 17.22 1.31 -7.48
C GLU A 180 18.24 2.33 -8.02
N PRO A 181 17.91 3.04 -9.12
CA PRO A 181 18.75 4.11 -9.64
C PRO A 181 18.67 5.39 -8.79
N ASN A 182 17.65 5.51 -7.92
CA ASN A 182 17.45 6.64 -7.03
C ASN A 182 17.32 6.14 -5.58
N PRO A 183 18.08 6.69 -4.61
CA PRO A 183 18.04 6.23 -3.22
C PRO A 183 16.69 6.48 -2.51
N GLU A 184 15.83 7.35 -3.05
CA GLU A 184 14.48 7.58 -2.52
C GLU A 184 13.44 6.59 -3.10
N SER A 185 13.79 5.76 -4.08
CA SER A 185 12.93 4.66 -4.53
C SER A 185 12.96 3.48 -3.57
N ALA A 186 11.87 2.72 -3.51
CA ALA A 186 11.69 1.63 -2.54
C ALA A 186 11.86 2.09 -1.08
N THR A 187 11.24 3.23 -0.74
CA THR A 187 11.34 3.87 0.58
C THR A 187 10.00 4.37 1.11
N LEU A 188 9.99 4.65 2.41
CA LEU A 188 9.05 5.57 3.03
C LEU A 188 9.76 6.89 3.31
N LEU A 189 9.27 7.99 2.74
CA LEU A 189 9.81 9.33 2.93
C LEU A 189 9.06 10.07 4.04
N LYS A 190 9.78 10.92 4.76
CA LYS A 190 9.25 11.95 5.65
C LYS A 190 9.38 13.31 4.98
N ILE A 191 8.28 14.02 4.86
CA ILE A 191 8.15 15.24 4.05
C ILE A 191 7.73 16.42 4.93
N ASP A 192 8.34 17.60 4.74
CA ASP A 192 7.85 18.84 5.34
C ASP A 192 6.55 19.28 4.63
N PRO A 193 5.40 19.35 5.33
CA PRO A 193 4.12 19.74 4.74
C PRO A 193 4.08 21.21 4.28
N ARG A 194 5.10 22.01 4.57
CA ARG A 194 5.25 23.39 4.06
C ARG A 194 6.11 23.48 2.80
N GLY A 195 6.65 22.34 2.35
CA GLY A 195 7.73 22.27 1.36
C GLY A 195 9.11 22.41 2.03
N GLY A 196 10.17 22.00 1.32
CA GLY A 196 11.53 22.06 1.83
C GLY A 196 12.29 20.77 1.64
N LYS A 197 13.05 20.35 2.65
CA LYS A 197 13.78 19.07 2.61
C LYS A 197 12.85 17.93 2.98
N ARG A 198 12.99 16.81 2.27
CA ARG A 198 12.46 15.49 2.66
C ARG A 198 13.62 14.56 3.03
N THR A 199 13.33 13.54 3.81
CA THR A 199 14.32 12.55 4.25
C THR A 199 13.76 11.14 4.11
N ILE A 200 14.63 10.17 3.83
CA ILE A 200 14.28 8.76 3.86
C ILE A 200 14.07 8.36 5.32
N PHE A 201 12.86 7.93 5.66
CA PHE A 201 12.55 7.39 6.99
C PHE A 201 12.92 5.92 7.08
N ALA A 202 12.53 5.11 6.09
CA ALA A 202 12.85 3.69 5.99
C ALA A 202 13.12 3.33 4.53
N LYS A 203 13.99 2.36 4.28
CA LYS A 203 14.38 1.92 2.92
C LYS A 203 14.28 0.40 2.77
N GLY A 204 14.45 -0.09 1.55
CA GLY A 204 14.39 -1.53 1.28
C GLY A 204 12.96 -2.04 1.30
N LEU A 205 12.00 -1.23 0.87
CA LEU A 205 10.57 -1.52 0.82
C LEU A 205 10.12 -1.54 -0.65
N ARG A 206 9.89 -2.71 -1.24
CA ARG A 206 9.58 -2.84 -2.68
C ARG A 206 8.46 -1.91 -3.09
N ASN A 207 7.33 -1.99 -2.40
CA ASN A 207 6.12 -1.25 -2.74
C ASN A 207 5.15 -1.20 -1.54
N THR A 208 5.55 -0.48 -0.49
CA THR A 208 4.73 -0.33 0.72
C THR A 208 3.65 0.71 0.49
N ILE A 209 2.45 0.28 0.09
CA ILE A 209 1.34 1.20 -0.20
C ILE A 209 0.47 1.46 1.03
N GLY A 210 0.08 0.42 1.77
CA GLY A 210 -0.76 0.55 2.96
C GLY A 210 0.10 0.66 4.22
N PHE A 211 0.00 1.77 4.96
CA PHE A 211 0.67 1.95 6.24
C PHE A 211 -0.16 2.80 7.21
N ALA A 212 -0.05 2.54 8.51
CA ALA A 212 -0.64 3.36 9.56
C ALA A 212 0.07 3.20 10.90
N TRP A 213 -0.17 4.15 11.81
CA TRP A 213 0.29 4.09 13.19
C TRP A 213 -0.74 3.36 14.04
N HIS A 214 -0.28 2.38 14.82
CA HIS A 214 -1.10 1.75 15.83
C HIS A 214 -1.49 2.80 16.89
N PRO A 215 -2.79 2.95 17.23
CA PRO A 215 -3.27 4.08 18.01
C PRO A 215 -2.79 4.09 19.46
N GLU A 216 -2.53 2.92 20.05
CA GLU A 216 -2.11 2.81 21.46
C GLU A 216 -0.58 2.81 21.64
N THR A 217 0.14 2.00 20.86
CA THR A 217 1.60 1.87 20.95
C THR A 217 2.37 2.95 20.18
N GLY A 218 1.73 3.60 19.19
CA GLY A 218 2.37 4.55 18.30
C GLY A 218 3.36 3.94 17.30
N LYS A 219 3.47 2.60 17.23
CA LYS A 219 4.29 1.90 16.25
C LYS A 219 3.73 2.09 14.85
N LEU A 220 4.61 2.25 13.85
CA LEU A 220 4.23 2.36 12.44
C LEU A 220 4.29 0.99 11.80
N TYR A 221 3.19 0.57 11.17
CA TYR A 221 3.11 -0.68 10.44
C TYR A 221 2.86 -0.42 8.95
N GLY A 222 3.53 -1.17 8.08
CA GLY A 222 3.38 -1.09 6.63
C GLY A 222 3.29 -2.47 5.99
N MET A 223 2.44 -2.59 4.96
CA MET A 223 2.32 -3.78 4.12
C MET A 223 3.10 -3.58 2.83
N ASP A 224 4.14 -4.39 2.63
CA ASP A 224 4.99 -4.38 1.45
C ASP A 224 4.62 -5.50 0.47
N HIS A 225 4.71 -5.20 -0.83
CA HIS A 225 4.42 -6.20 -1.87
C HIS A 225 5.66 -7.07 -2.10
N GLY A 226 5.46 -8.38 -2.28
CA GLY A 226 6.55 -9.29 -2.65
C GLY A 226 7.05 -9.12 -4.10
N ILE A 227 8.22 -9.70 -4.41
CA ILE A 227 8.77 -9.82 -5.77
C ILE A 227 7.85 -10.67 -6.66
N ASP A 228 7.58 -10.22 -7.89
CA ASP A 228 6.85 -11.03 -8.87
C ASP A 228 7.78 -12.07 -9.53
N TYR A 229 7.19 -13.14 -10.07
CA TYR A 229 7.86 -14.24 -10.76
C TYR A 229 8.78 -15.14 -9.90
N LEU A 230 8.63 -15.13 -8.57
CA LEU A 230 9.25 -16.11 -7.67
C LEU A 230 8.40 -17.39 -7.44
N GLY A 231 7.34 -17.56 -8.23
CA GLY A 231 6.37 -18.67 -8.13
C GLY A 231 5.10 -18.28 -7.39
N ASP A 232 4.18 -19.23 -7.22
CA ASP A 232 2.83 -18.91 -6.71
C ASP A 232 2.76 -18.60 -5.22
N GLU A 233 3.74 -19.06 -4.46
CA GLU A 233 3.75 -19.04 -2.99
C GLU A 233 4.88 -18.16 -2.42
N ILE A 234 5.73 -17.60 -3.29
CA ILE A 234 6.87 -16.75 -2.94
C ILE A 234 6.86 -15.55 -3.91
N GLN A 235 7.14 -14.33 -3.48
CA GLN A 235 7.35 -13.90 -2.09
C GLN A 235 6.01 -13.65 -1.40
N ARG A 236 5.88 -14.02 -0.13
CA ARG A 236 4.72 -13.65 0.69
C ARG A 236 4.65 -12.13 0.87
N GLU A 237 3.44 -11.59 1.01
CA GLU A 237 3.30 -10.17 1.34
C GLU A 237 3.76 -9.91 2.77
N GLU A 238 4.47 -8.82 3.00
CA GLU A 238 5.17 -8.60 4.27
C GLU A 238 4.51 -7.50 5.09
N LEU A 239 4.17 -7.81 6.34
CA LEU A 239 3.90 -6.79 7.35
C LEU A 239 5.23 -6.44 8.03
N ASN A 240 5.57 -5.16 8.07
CA ASN A 240 6.78 -4.64 8.68
C ASN A 240 6.44 -3.63 9.79
N GLU A 241 7.15 -3.67 10.92
CA GLU A 241 7.21 -2.55 11.88
C GLU A 241 8.26 -1.56 11.35
N LEU A 242 7.80 -0.44 10.79
CA LEU A 242 8.65 0.56 10.13
C LEU A 242 9.30 1.49 11.16
N LYS A 243 10.64 1.47 11.19
CA LYS A 243 11.48 2.22 12.12
C LYS A 243 12.41 3.16 11.35
N GLU A 244 12.70 4.31 11.96
CA GLU A 244 13.56 5.32 11.36
C GLU A 244 14.97 4.79 11.14
N GLY A 245 15.51 5.00 9.94
CA GLY A 245 16.86 4.60 9.52
C GLY A 245 17.01 3.12 9.17
N MET A 246 15.96 2.31 9.27
CA MET A 246 16.05 0.87 9.03
C MET A 246 15.89 0.49 7.56
N ASN A 247 16.43 -0.70 7.23
CA ASN A 247 16.41 -1.34 5.92
C ASN A 247 15.57 -2.62 5.99
N TYR A 248 14.71 -2.87 5.00
CA TYR A 248 13.77 -4.00 4.99
C TYR A 248 14.07 -5.04 3.89
N GLY A 249 15.28 -5.02 3.34
CA GLY A 249 15.81 -6.13 2.54
C GLY A 249 15.80 -5.93 1.04
N TRP A 250 14.83 -5.20 0.50
CA TRP A 250 14.76 -4.98 -0.95
C TRP A 250 16.06 -4.36 -1.50
N PRO A 251 16.54 -4.79 -2.69
CA PRO A 251 16.02 -5.90 -3.50
C PRO A 251 16.68 -7.25 -3.21
N PHE A 252 17.69 -7.30 -2.33
CA PHE A 252 18.62 -8.42 -2.24
C PHE A 252 18.13 -9.56 -1.35
N VAL A 253 17.33 -9.26 -0.33
CA VAL A 253 16.75 -10.27 0.56
C VAL A 253 15.28 -9.97 0.82
N TYR A 254 14.51 -11.00 1.15
CA TYR A 254 13.08 -10.91 1.41
C TYR A 254 12.64 -11.84 2.55
N GLU A 255 11.45 -11.61 3.10
CA GLU A 255 10.91 -12.39 4.23
C GLU A 255 11.90 -12.40 5.40
N GLU A 256 12.18 -13.59 5.94
CA GLU A 256 13.09 -13.82 7.05
C GLU A 256 14.55 -13.90 6.55
N GLY A 257 14.96 -12.96 5.68
CA GLY A 257 16.33 -12.86 5.15
C GLY A 257 16.68 -13.84 4.04
N LYS A 258 15.69 -14.36 3.30
CA LYS A 258 15.91 -15.26 2.16
C LYS A 258 16.60 -14.52 1.02
N PRO A 259 17.58 -15.13 0.33
CA PRO A 259 18.31 -14.47 -0.74
C PRO A 259 17.44 -14.34 -2.00
N ASN A 260 17.44 -13.15 -2.60
CA ASN A 260 17.04 -12.96 -3.98
C ASN A 260 18.20 -13.33 -4.90
N LEU A 261 18.07 -14.43 -5.64
CA LEU A 261 19.13 -14.93 -6.52
C LEU A 261 19.24 -14.16 -7.85
N GLU A 262 18.29 -13.27 -8.14
CA GLU A 262 18.32 -12.44 -9.35
C GLU A 262 19.22 -11.21 -9.20
N ASP A 263 19.43 -10.73 -7.96
CA ASP A 263 20.22 -9.54 -7.67
C ASP A 263 21.22 -9.83 -6.53
N ASP A 264 22.51 -9.81 -6.86
CA ASP A 264 23.59 -10.11 -5.90
C ASP A 264 24.03 -8.82 -5.17
N PRO A 265 23.84 -8.73 -3.83
CA PRO A 265 24.24 -7.57 -3.05
C PRO A 265 25.75 -7.31 -3.13
N LYS A 266 26.58 -8.31 -3.49
CA LYS A 266 28.03 -8.16 -3.55
C LYS A 266 28.46 -7.15 -4.62
N GLU A 267 27.71 -7.05 -5.72
CA GLU A 267 28.03 -6.13 -6.81
C GLU A 267 27.80 -4.66 -6.43
N THR A 268 26.83 -4.39 -5.56
CA THR A 268 26.39 -3.04 -5.21
C THR A 268 26.84 -2.59 -3.81
N THR A 269 26.96 -3.53 -2.87
CA THR A 269 27.27 -3.26 -1.46
C THR A 269 28.58 -3.89 -0.99
N GLY A 270 29.11 -4.86 -1.73
CA GLY A 270 30.28 -5.66 -1.33
C GLY A 270 29.99 -6.71 -0.25
N MET A 271 28.73 -6.87 0.18
CA MET A 271 28.29 -7.86 1.16
C MET A 271 27.77 -9.12 0.48
N THR A 272 27.96 -10.27 1.10
CA THR A 272 27.19 -11.49 0.77
C THR A 272 25.72 -11.32 1.17
N TRP A 273 24.80 -12.15 0.64
CA TRP A 273 23.41 -12.15 1.09
C TRP A 273 23.26 -12.33 2.60
N GLU A 274 24.06 -13.20 3.23
CA GLU A 274 24.01 -13.44 4.68
C GLU A 274 24.45 -12.20 5.48
N GLU A 275 25.49 -11.51 5.04
CA GLU A 275 25.95 -10.26 5.65
C GLU A 275 24.92 -9.14 5.46
N TYR A 276 24.36 -9.01 4.25
CA TYR A 276 23.35 -8.01 3.96
C TYR A 276 22.06 -8.25 4.77
N ALA A 277 21.59 -9.50 4.88
CA ALA A 277 20.43 -9.87 5.70
C ALA A 277 20.57 -9.44 7.16
N LYS A 278 21.79 -9.52 7.74
CA LYS A 278 22.07 -9.07 9.12
C LYS A 278 21.95 -7.55 9.31
N THR A 279 21.91 -6.77 8.23
CA THR A 279 21.70 -5.31 8.27
C THR A 279 20.23 -4.90 8.07
N CYS A 280 19.34 -5.88 7.87
CA CYS A 280 17.93 -5.65 7.58
C CYS A 280 17.05 -6.05 8.76
N GLU A 281 15.93 -5.36 8.91
CA GLU A 281 14.85 -5.77 9.81
C GLU A 281 14.00 -6.83 9.08
N PRO A 282 13.66 -7.95 9.74
CA PRO A 282 12.77 -8.95 9.16
C PRO A 282 11.31 -8.47 9.21
N SER A 283 10.47 -9.06 8.35
CA SER A 283 9.02 -8.93 8.50
C SER A 283 8.52 -9.58 9.79
N ILE A 284 7.49 -8.96 10.39
CA ILE A 284 6.92 -9.39 11.67
C ILE A 284 5.76 -10.37 11.48
N LEU A 285 5.12 -10.34 10.32
CA LEU A 285 4.08 -11.26 9.90
C LEU A 285 4.04 -11.29 8.37
N THR A 286 3.50 -12.35 7.79
CA THR A 286 3.31 -12.47 6.34
C THR A 286 1.88 -12.82 6.00
N ALA A 287 1.45 -12.40 4.80
CA ALA A 287 0.19 -12.81 4.18
C ALA A 287 0.46 -13.57 2.88
N THR A 288 -0.57 -14.24 2.35
CA THR A 288 -0.44 -15.05 1.14
C THR A 288 0.16 -14.24 -0.02
N ALA A 289 1.15 -14.83 -0.70
CA ALA A 289 1.84 -14.22 -1.83
C ALA A 289 0.87 -13.66 -2.89
N HIS A 290 1.28 -12.55 -3.51
CA HIS A 290 0.58 -11.86 -4.60
C HIS A 290 -0.80 -11.30 -4.25
N SER A 291 -1.21 -11.27 -2.98
CA SER A 291 -2.52 -10.75 -2.57
C SER A 291 -2.65 -9.21 -2.72
N ALA A 292 -1.53 -8.50 -2.92
CA ALA A 292 -1.44 -7.07 -3.23
C ALA A 292 -2.11 -6.15 -2.19
N PRO A 293 -1.56 -5.99 -0.98
CA PRO A 293 -2.12 -5.14 0.07
C PRO A 293 -2.08 -3.63 -0.27
N MET A 294 -3.18 -2.90 -0.11
CA MET A 294 -3.33 -1.53 -0.64
C MET A 294 -3.59 -0.43 0.39
N ALA A 295 -4.14 -0.77 1.55
CA ALA A 295 -4.41 0.17 2.62
C ALA A 295 -4.34 -0.58 3.95
N LEU A 296 -3.97 0.13 5.00
CA LEU A 296 -3.99 -0.34 6.38
C LEU A 296 -4.65 0.76 7.21
N LEU A 297 -5.63 0.40 8.04
CA LEU A 297 -6.37 1.32 8.89
C LEU A 297 -6.61 0.66 10.24
N PHE A 298 -6.38 1.38 11.33
CA PHE A 298 -6.85 1.00 12.66
C PHE A 298 -8.18 1.69 12.92
N PRO A 299 -9.33 0.98 12.90
CA PRO A 299 -10.62 1.59 13.20
C PRO A 299 -10.67 2.13 14.62
N SER A 300 -11.38 3.24 14.83
CA SER A 300 -11.64 3.74 16.18
C SER A 300 -12.64 2.83 16.93
N LYS A 301 -12.68 2.98 18.25
CA LYS A 301 -13.56 2.20 19.14
C LYS A 301 -15.06 2.60 19.02
N ALA A 302 -15.41 3.57 18.17
CA ALA A 302 -16.75 4.18 18.16
C ALA A 302 -17.85 3.25 17.60
N GLN A 303 -17.54 2.44 16.58
CA GLN A 303 -18.49 1.48 16.00
C GLN A 303 -18.02 0.03 16.05
N PHE A 304 -16.78 -0.25 16.43
CA PHE A 304 -16.25 -1.62 16.38
C PHE A 304 -16.48 -2.38 17.70
N PRO A 305 -16.78 -3.69 17.65
CA PRO A 305 -16.80 -4.56 18.83
C PRO A 305 -15.55 -4.44 19.69
N ALA A 306 -15.68 -4.69 21.00
CA ALA A 306 -14.56 -4.58 21.93
C ALA A 306 -13.37 -5.49 21.57
N ASP A 307 -13.61 -6.65 20.96
CA ASP A 307 -12.56 -7.56 20.53
C ASP A 307 -11.76 -7.05 19.32
N PHE A 308 -12.27 -6.08 18.56
CA PHE A 308 -11.53 -5.38 17.49
C PHE A 308 -10.62 -4.27 18.02
N SER A 309 -10.64 -3.98 19.33
CA SER A 309 -9.83 -2.90 19.90
C SER A 309 -8.34 -3.15 19.68
N GLY A 310 -7.70 -2.29 18.88
CA GLY A 310 -6.27 -2.38 18.54
C GLY A 310 -5.98 -3.17 17.27
N ASP A 311 -6.99 -3.79 16.67
CA ASP A 311 -6.85 -4.49 15.40
C ASP A 311 -6.87 -3.53 14.22
N ALA A 312 -6.29 -3.96 13.09
CA ALA A 312 -6.32 -3.21 11.84
C ALA A 312 -7.15 -3.92 10.77
N LEU A 313 -7.61 -3.15 9.79
CA LEU A 313 -8.13 -3.64 8.52
C LEU A 313 -7.09 -3.42 7.44
N VAL A 314 -6.93 -4.41 6.55
CA VAL A 314 -6.02 -4.38 5.41
C VAL A 314 -6.77 -4.81 4.16
N THR A 315 -6.80 -3.97 3.13
CA THR A 315 -7.37 -4.34 1.82
C THR A 315 -6.34 -5.09 1.00
N PHE A 316 -6.72 -6.24 0.45
CA PHE A 316 -5.94 -7.02 -0.49
C PHE A 316 -6.60 -6.95 -1.88
N HIS A 317 -5.88 -6.34 -2.82
CA HIS A 317 -6.41 -5.90 -4.12
C HIS A 317 -6.60 -7.02 -5.13
N GLY A 318 -5.90 -8.13 -4.93
CA GLY A 318 -6.02 -9.31 -5.75
C GLY A 318 -4.83 -9.58 -6.66
N SER A 319 -4.49 -10.85 -6.76
CA SER A 319 -3.34 -11.36 -7.51
C SER A 319 -3.53 -11.35 -9.02
N TRP A 320 -2.41 -11.24 -9.72
CA TRP A 320 -2.30 -11.52 -11.15
C TRP A 320 -1.20 -12.54 -11.49
N ASN A 321 -0.19 -12.68 -10.62
CA ASN A 321 1.04 -13.46 -10.82
C ASN A 321 1.05 -14.76 -9.97
N ARG A 322 -0.02 -15.55 -10.08
CA ARG A 322 -0.12 -16.93 -9.55
C ARG A 322 -1.27 -17.66 -10.26
N ALA A 323 -1.36 -18.98 -10.15
CA ALA A 323 -2.38 -19.77 -10.84
C ALA A 323 -3.77 -19.59 -10.21
N GLU A 324 -3.88 -19.82 -8.91
CA GLU A 324 -5.11 -19.58 -8.17
C GLU A 324 -5.19 -18.09 -7.79
N PRO A 325 -6.36 -17.44 -7.75
CA PRO A 325 -6.44 -16.06 -7.28
C PRO A 325 -6.37 -15.96 -5.74
N THR A 326 -5.62 -15.00 -5.21
CA THR A 326 -5.61 -14.60 -3.78
C THR A 326 -5.83 -13.10 -3.62
N GLY A 327 -6.13 -12.66 -2.41
CA GLY A 327 -6.56 -11.29 -2.13
C GLY A 327 -8.05 -11.12 -2.44
N TYR A 328 -8.38 -10.06 -3.19
CA TYR A 328 -9.77 -9.71 -3.51
C TYR A 328 -10.65 -9.69 -2.24
N SER A 329 -10.15 -9.03 -1.20
CA SER A 329 -10.72 -9.08 0.14
C SER A 329 -10.29 -7.91 1.01
N VAL A 330 -10.95 -7.75 2.15
CA VAL A 330 -10.45 -7.00 3.30
C VAL A 330 -10.22 -7.99 4.42
N MET A 331 -9.03 -7.95 5.00
CA MET A 331 -8.63 -8.79 6.12
C MET A 331 -8.58 -7.96 7.39
N ARG A 332 -8.91 -8.59 8.52
CA ARG A 332 -8.58 -8.09 9.85
C ARG A 332 -7.18 -8.60 10.21
N LEU A 333 -6.28 -7.68 10.53
CA LEU A 333 -5.00 -7.95 11.15
C LEU A 333 -5.20 -7.90 12.66
N ARG A 334 -5.13 -9.06 13.29
CA ARG A 334 -5.31 -9.22 14.73
C ARG A 334 -4.06 -8.85 15.50
N PHE A 335 -4.26 -8.18 16.62
CA PHE A 335 -3.27 -7.84 17.60
C PHE A 335 -3.53 -8.58 18.91
N LYS A 336 -2.46 -8.89 19.62
CA LYS A 336 -2.49 -9.38 21.00
C LYS A 336 -1.33 -8.76 21.74
N ASP A 337 -1.62 -8.17 22.90
CA ASP A 337 -0.61 -7.51 23.75
C ASP A 337 0.20 -6.43 23.00
N GLY A 338 -0.43 -5.75 22.03
CA GLY A 338 0.18 -4.70 21.22
C GLY A 338 1.01 -5.17 20.02
N GLU A 339 1.04 -6.48 19.74
CA GLU A 339 1.78 -7.07 18.62
C GLU A 339 0.84 -7.81 17.64
N PRO A 340 1.11 -7.79 16.32
CA PRO A 340 0.30 -8.50 15.34
C PRO A 340 0.50 -10.01 15.44
N VAL A 341 -0.58 -10.78 15.28
CA VAL A 341 -0.56 -12.24 15.46
C VAL A 341 -1.16 -13.05 14.31
N ALA A 342 -2.12 -12.50 13.55
CA ALA A 342 -2.77 -13.23 12.46
C ALA A 342 -3.55 -12.31 11.51
N PHE A 343 -3.78 -12.79 10.29
CA PHE A 343 -4.78 -12.24 9.37
C PHE A 343 -6.02 -13.13 9.35
N GLU A 344 -7.21 -12.54 9.40
CA GLU A 344 -8.49 -13.23 9.23
C GLU A 344 -9.43 -12.49 8.27
N ASN A 345 -10.35 -13.20 7.63
CA ASN A 345 -11.27 -12.58 6.67
C ASN A 345 -12.19 -11.59 7.39
N PHE A 346 -12.24 -10.35 6.89
CA PHE A 346 -13.22 -9.35 7.34
C PHE A 346 -14.32 -9.15 6.30
N LEU A 347 -13.96 -8.92 5.03
CA LEU A 347 -14.87 -8.86 3.88
C LEU A 347 -14.26 -9.69 2.74
N SER A 348 -14.98 -10.67 2.21
CA SER A 348 -14.47 -11.57 1.16
C SER A 348 -15.58 -12.05 0.22
N GLY A 349 -15.22 -12.86 -0.78
CA GLY A 349 -16.17 -13.44 -1.72
C GLY A 349 -16.30 -12.68 -3.05
N PHE A 350 -15.31 -11.85 -3.39
CA PHE A 350 -15.27 -11.11 -4.66
C PHE A 350 -14.91 -11.97 -5.89
N ILE A 351 -14.50 -13.23 -5.68
CA ILE A 351 -14.22 -14.21 -6.75
C ILE A 351 -15.43 -15.11 -6.99
N GLU A 352 -15.80 -15.28 -8.26
CA GLU A 352 -16.85 -16.19 -8.73
C GLU A 352 -16.34 -16.96 -9.96
N GLY A 353 -15.97 -18.22 -9.78
CA GLY A 353 -15.30 -19.01 -10.82
C GLY A 353 -13.98 -18.37 -11.24
N ASP A 354 -13.79 -18.19 -12.56
CA ASP A 354 -12.60 -17.54 -13.13
C ASP A 354 -12.72 -16.00 -13.18
N GLY A 355 -13.74 -15.43 -12.55
CA GLY A 355 -14.02 -14.01 -12.56
C GLY A 355 -13.94 -13.35 -11.19
N GLN A 356 -13.77 -12.03 -11.19
CA GLN A 356 -13.81 -11.19 -10.00
C GLN A 356 -14.75 -10.00 -10.24
N PHE A 357 -15.49 -9.58 -9.21
CA PHE A 357 -16.39 -8.43 -9.30
C PHE A 357 -16.01 -7.28 -8.36
N GLY A 358 -14.81 -7.32 -7.77
CA GLY A 358 -14.34 -6.24 -6.93
C GLY A 358 -12.88 -6.39 -6.49
N ARG A 359 -12.20 -5.26 -6.36
CA ARG A 359 -10.78 -5.12 -6.01
C ARG A 359 -10.63 -4.04 -4.94
N PRO A 360 -10.76 -4.39 -3.65
CA PRO A 360 -10.65 -3.45 -2.55
C PRO A 360 -9.30 -2.71 -2.55
N CYS A 361 -9.33 -1.39 -2.39
CA CYS A 361 -8.14 -0.54 -2.49
C CYS A 361 -7.92 0.37 -1.28
N GLY A 362 -8.75 1.39 -1.11
CA GLY A 362 -8.58 2.42 -0.07
C GLY A 362 -9.52 2.19 1.10
N LEU A 363 -9.07 2.53 2.31
CA LEU A 363 -9.87 2.50 3.53
C LEU A 363 -10.02 3.91 4.09
N LEU A 364 -11.20 4.25 4.59
CA LEU A 364 -11.44 5.52 5.29
C LEU A 364 -12.46 5.29 6.40
N GLU A 365 -12.10 5.61 7.63
CA GLU A 365 -13.07 5.76 8.71
C GLU A 365 -13.77 7.12 8.60
N ARG A 366 -15.09 7.10 8.67
CA ARG A 366 -15.95 8.30 8.68
C ARG A 366 -16.12 8.82 10.10
N PRO A 367 -16.50 10.10 10.29
CA PRO A 367 -16.72 10.67 11.63
C PRO A 367 -17.78 9.95 12.46
N ASP A 368 -18.71 9.24 11.82
CA ASP A 368 -19.70 8.42 12.51
C ASP A 368 -19.13 7.07 12.99
N GLY A 369 -17.93 6.69 12.57
CA GLY A 369 -17.24 5.42 12.84
C GLY A 369 -17.45 4.34 11.78
N SER A 370 -18.22 4.62 10.72
CA SER A 370 -18.38 3.69 9.60
C SER A 370 -17.11 3.63 8.75
N ILE A 371 -16.83 2.47 8.13
CA ILE A 371 -15.68 2.30 7.24
C ILE A 371 -16.13 2.37 5.79
N LEU A 372 -15.49 3.21 5.00
CA LEU A 372 -15.58 3.20 3.55
C LEU A 372 -14.45 2.37 2.96
N ILE A 373 -14.80 1.54 1.97
CA ILE A 373 -13.85 0.75 1.17
C ILE A 373 -14.03 1.15 -0.28
N SER A 374 -13.00 1.70 -0.92
CA SER A 374 -13.03 1.92 -2.36
C SER A 374 -12.69 0.64 -3.12
N ASP A 375 -13.32 0.49 -4.27
CA ASP A 375 -13.14 -0.62 -5.19
C ASP A 375 -12.92 -0.07 -6.60
N ASP A 376 -11.69 -0.16 -7.08
CA ASP A 376 -11.34 0.37 -8.40
C ASP A 376 -11.68 -0.57 -9.56
N GLY A 377 -11.93 -1.85 -9.29
CA GLY A 377 -12.40 -2.82 -10.27
C GLY A 377 -13.90 -2.66 -10.54
N ALA A 378 -14.68 -2.50 -9.48
CA ALA A 378 -16.13 -2.30 -9.56
C ALA A 378 -16.54 -0.84 -9.81
N GLY A 379 -15.64 0.12 -9.55
CA GLY A 379 -15.96 1.54 -9.58
C GLY A 379 -16.97 1.94 -8.50
N MET A 380 -16.84 1.35 -7.32
CA MET A 380 -17.75 1.53 -6.20
C MET A 380 -17.01 1.98 -4.94
N ILE A 381 -17.77 2.52 -3.98
CA ILE A 381 -17.36 2.61 -2.59
C ILE A 381 -18.41 1.91 -1.76
N TYR A 382 -17.97 0.94 -0.97
CA TYR A 382 -18.80 0.25 0.01
C TYR A 382 -18.72 0.98 1.36
N ARG A 383 -19.80 0.92 2.13
CA ARG A 383 -19.86 1.38 3.52
C ARG A 383 -20.16 0.22 4.43
N ILE A 384 -19.32 0.05 5.44
CA ILE A 384 -19.48 -0.92 6.50
C ILE A 384 -19.89 -0.20 7.78
N THR A 385 -20.93 -0.72 8.40
CA THR A 385 -21.38 -0.33 9.74
C THR A 385 -21.42 -1.57 10.62
N HIS A 386 -21.28 -1.38 11.93
CA HIS A 386 -21.57 -2.42 12.89
C HIS A 386 -22.97 -2.19 13.46
N ALA A 387 -23.78 -3.24 13.52
CA ALA A 387 -25.02 -3.20 14.26
C ALA A 387 -24.67 -3.07 15.75
N GLY A 388 -24.86 -1.89 16.34
CA GLY A 388 -24.90 -1.80 17.80
C GLY A 388 -25.95 -2.79 18.36
N PRO A 389 -25.81 -3.23 19.62
CA PRO A 389 -26.74 -4.20 20.23
C PRO A 389 -28.22 -3.79 20.21
N ASP A 390 -28.56 -2.54 19.83
CA ASP A 390 -29.94 -2.01 19.84
C ASP A 390 -30.56 -1.82 18.44
N SER A 391 -30.07 -2.48 17.38
CA SER A 391 -30.71 -2.40 16.04
C SER A 391 -31.62 -3.58 15.68
N ALA A 392 -32.15 -4.26 16.70
CA ALA A 392 -33.24 -5.21 16.58
C ALA A 392 -34.50 -4.63 17.26
N GLU A 393 -35.22 -3.75 16.55
CA GLU A 393 -36.66 -3.52 16.76
C GLU A 393 -37.40 -3.65 15.43
#